data_AF-A0A1B1AI32-F1
#
_entry.id   AF-A0A1B1AI32-F1
#
_cell.length_a   1.000
_cell.length_b   1.000
_cell.length_c   1.000
_cell.angle_alpha   90.00
_cell.angle_beta   90.00
_cell.angle_gamma   90.00
#
_symmetry.space_group_name_H-M   'P 1'
#
loop_
_entity.id
_entity.type
_entity.pdbx_description
1 polymer ?
#
loop_
_entity_poly.entity_id
_entity_poly.type
_entity_poly.pdbx_seq_one_letter_code
_entity_poly.pdbx_strand_id
1 'polypeptide(L)'
;MKKVILVVGLALAACASPPSAGTIAQLTAADASTSLAVGETVTETLRTQDAGEGMDPIVTLALRHADGRTLTFQEANHTNNDLAAQAAGGPLAQIMGLQGQESTTLYYPVGGERSNASAVFFCGPQGPAAIGRYDAPDGTTRFVGLREPIQFETRPDGQVEALPYSPDAVCARLHFRRG
;
A
#
# COMPACT_ATOMS: atom_id res chain seq x y z
N MET A 1 -14.02 -70.02 0.43
CA MET A 1 -13.28 -69.59 -0.77
C MET A 1 -13.58 -68.11 -1.03
N LYS A 2 -12.51 -67.32 -1.13
CA LYS A 2 -12.40 -65.88 -1.46
C LYS A 2 -13.43 -65.36 -2.47
N LYS A 3 -14.00 -64.17 -2.25
CA LYS A 3 -14.06 -63.08 -3.25
C LYS A 3 -14.03 -61.71 -2.55
N VAL A 4 -12.95 -60.99 -2.81
CA VAL A 4 -12.68 -59.59 -2.45
C VAL A 4 -13.31 -58.72 -3.55
N ILE A 5 -14.11 -57.72 -3.18
CA ILE A 5 -14.51 -56.64 -4.10
C ILE A 5 -13.79 -55.38 -3.62
N LEU A 6 -12.86 -54.93 -4.47
CA LEU A 6 -11.99 -53.78 -4.24
C LEU A 6 -12.60 -52.60 -4.99
N VAL A 7 -13.18 -51.65 -4.26
CA VAL A 7 -13.70 -50.40 -4.80
C VAL A 7 -12.54 -49.42 -4.89
N VAL A 8 -12.11 -49.12 -6.12
CA VAL A 8 -11.12 -48.09 -6.42
C VAL A 8 -11.83 -46.73 -6.38
N GLY A 9 -11.69 -46.02 -5.25
CA GLY A 9 -12.01 -44.61 -5.15
C GLY A 9 -10.87 -43.78 -5.70
N LEU A 10 -11.00 -43.28 -6.94
CA LEU A 10 -10.15 -42.21 -7.46
C LEU A 10 -10.46 -40.93 -6.65
N ALA A 11 -9.61 -40.62 -5.68
CA ALA A 11 -9.60 -39.31 -5.07
C ALA A 11 -8.99 -38.32 -6.08
N LEU A 12 -9.84 -37.49 -6.70
CA LEU A 12 -9.36 -36.29 -7.38
C LEU A 12 -8.73 -35.38 -6.33
N ALA A 13 -7.41 -35.38 -6.26
CA ALA A 13 -6.65 -34.32 -5.61
C ALA A 13 -6.83 -33.06 -6.48
N ALA A 14 -7.89 -32.30 -6.20
CA ALA A 14 -7.98 -30.93 -6.66
C ALA A 14 -6.82 -30.17 -6.02
N CYS A 15 -5.85 -29.76 -6.83
CA CYS A 15 -4.87 -28.74 -6.46
C CYS A 15 -5.65 -27.45 -6.19
N ALA A 16 -6.20 -27.30 -4.99
CA ALA A 16 -6.64 -26.03 -4.48
C ALA A 16 -5.37 -25.21 -4.25
N SER A 17 -5.03 -24.35 -5.20
CA SER A 17 -4.04 -23.29 -4.97
C SER A 17 -4.46 -22.57 -3.68
N PRO A 18 -3.55 -22.40 -2.70
CA PRO A 18 -3.90 -21.66 -1.50
C PRO A 18 -4.37 -20.26 -1.92
N PRO A 19 -5.45 -19.73 -1.31
CA PRO A 19 -5.84 -18.35 -1.56
C PRO A 19 -4.63 -17.47 -1.25
N SER A 20 -4.30 -16.56 -2.16
CA SER A 20 -3.23 -15.58 -1.98
C SER A 20 -3.39 -14.93 -0.61
N ALA A 21 -2.34 -15.01 0.21
CA ALA A 21 -2.36 -14.51 1.58
C ALA A 21 -2.67 -13.00 1.55
N GLY A 22 -3.79 -12.64 2.14
CA GLY A 22 -4.23 -11.25 2.23
C GLY A 22 -4.68 -10.93 3.65
N THR A 23 -4.36 -9.74 4.11
CA THR A 23 -4.84 -9.20 5.39
C THR A 23 -5.93 -8.19 5.12
N ILE A 24 -7.03 -8.29 5.86
CA ILE A 24 -8.11 -7.30 5.86
C ILE A 24 -8.14 -6.69 7.25
N ALA A 25 -8.12 -5.36 7.32
CA ALA A 25 -8.21 -4.62 8.57
C ALA A 25 -9.25 -3.51 8.44
N GLN A 26 -10.04 -3.30 9.48
CA GLN A 26 -10.85 -2.09 9.60
C GLN A 26 -10.01 -1.01 10.29
N LEU A 27 -9.95 0.16 9.66
CA LEU A 27 -9.19 1.32 10.12
C LEU A 27 -10.16 2.40 10.55
N THR A 28 -10.11 2.80 11.82
CA THR A 28 -10.92 3.88 12.38
C THR A 28 -10.07 5.14 12.49
N ALA A 29 -10.60 6.30 12.08
CA ALA A 29 -9.90 7.58 12.17
C ALA A 29 -9.40 7.84 13.60
N ALA A 30 -8.12 8.13 13.75
CA ALA A 30 -7.50 8.40 15.04
C ALA A 30 -7.60 9.88 15.46
N ASP A 31 -7.96 10.76 14.52
CA ASP A 31 -8.13 12.19 14.73
C ASP A 31 -9.25 12.79 13.84
N ALA A 32 -9.68 14.00 14.21
CA ALA A 32 -10.76 14.71 13.51
C ALA A 32 -10.39 15.10 12.08
N SER A 33 -9.12 15.41 11.79
CA SER A 33 -8.67 15.72 10.44
C SER A 33 -8.85 14.54 9.49
N THR A 34 -8.57 13.33 9.96
CA THR A 34 -8.73 12.10 9.21
C THR A 34 -10.21 11.80 9.00
N SER A 35 -11.03 11.92 10.04
CA SER A 35 -12.48 11.74 9.93
C SER A 35 -13.11 12.72 8.93
N LEU A 36 -12.68 13.99 8.94
CA LEU A 36 -13.16 14.98 7.97
C LEU A 36 -12.68 14.71 6.55
N ALA A 37 -11.46 14.17 6.38
CA ALA A 37 -10.87 13.90 5.08
C ALA A 37 -11.47 12.65 4.41
N VAL A 38 -11.73 11.60 5.18
CA VAL A 38 -12.07 10.26 4.65
C VAL A 38 -13.16 9.53 5.43
N GLY A 39 -13.87 10.18 6.33
CA GLY A 39 -14.86 9.55 7.20
C GLY A 39 -14.27 8.77 8.38
N GLU A 40 -15.16 8.27 9.24
CA GLU A 40 -14.79 7.59 10.48
C GLU A 40 -14.06 6.26 10.26
N THR A 41 -14.36 5.55 9.18
CA THR A 41 -13.80 4.21 8.93
C THR A 41 -13.45 3.95 7.47
N VAL A 42 -12.32 3.28 7.26
CA VAL A 42 -11.86 2.75 5.97
C VAL A 42 -11.53 1.26 6.15
N THR A 43 -11.81 0.44 5.15
CA THR A 43 -11.33 -0.95 5.11
C THR A 43 -10.02 -1.01 4.34
N GLU A 44 -8.95 -1.48 4.99
CA GLU A 44 -7.68 -1.81 4.36
C GLU A 44 -7.70 -3.28 3.92
N THR A 45 -7.23 -3.54 2.70
CA THR A 45 -6.94 -4.90 2.22
C THR A 45 -5.54 -4.91 1.62
N LEU A 46 -4.64 -5.68 2.21
CA LEU A 46 -3.31 -5.97 1.71
C LEU A 46 -3.32 -7.37 1.10
N ARG A 47 -2.82 -7.54 -0.12
CA ARG A 47 -2.68 -8.84 -0.79
C ARG A 47 -1.30 -8.98 -1.39
N THR A 48 -0.67 -10.11 -1.15
CA THR A 48 0.61 -10.46 -1.76
C THR A 48 0.40 -11.56 -2.80
N GLN A 49 0.99 -11.38 -3.97
CA GLN A 49 0.95 -12.33 -5.08
C GLN A 49 2.37 -12.55 -5.61
N ASP A 50 2.70 -13.80 -5.94
CA ASP A 50 3.97 -14.11 -6.58
C ASP A 50 4.02 -13.50 -7.99
N ALA A 51 5.10 -12.81 -8.33
CA ALA A 51 5.28 -12.17 -9.63
C ALA A 51 5.96 -13.08 -10.68
N GLY A 52 6.42 -14.26 -10.27
CA GLY A 52 7.21 -15.20 -11.08
C GLY A 52 8.59 -15.46 -10.48
N GLU A 53 9.31 -16.44 -11.04
CA GLU A 53 10.65 -16.80 -10.58
C GLU A 53 11.65 -15.65 -10.79
N GLY A 54 12.35 -15.26 -9.72
CA GLY A 54 13.35 -14.19 -9.76
C GLY A 54 12.81 -12.76 -9.73
N MET A 55 11.49 -12.58 -9.55
CA MET A 55 10.84 -11.27 -9.47
C MET A 55 10.34 -10.98 -8.05
N ASP A 56 10.36 -9.72 -7.65
CA ASP A 56 9.79 -9.29 -6.37
C ASP A 56 8.27 -9.48 -6.34
N PRO A 57 7.68 -9.87 -5.19
CA PRO A 57 6.25 -10.10 -5.09
C PRO A 57 5.45 -8.82 -5.35
N ILE A 58 4.26 -8.99 -5.93
CA ILE A 58 3.29 -7.93 -6.11
C ILE A 58 2.49 -7.79 -4.82
N VAL A 59 2.70 -6.69 -4.11
CA VAL A 59 1.90 -6.32 -2.94
C VAL A 59 0.89 -5.26 -3.34
N THR A 60 -0.39 -5.56 -3.22
CA THR A 60 -1.50 -4.65 -3.52
C THR A 60 -2.16 -4.18 -2.23
N LEU A 61 -2.33 -2.87 -2.10
CA LEU A 61 -3.07 -2.21 -1.04
C LEU A 61 -4.36 -1.64 -1.62
N ALA A 62 -5.51 -2.05 -1.09
CA ALA A 62 -6.80 -1.42 -1.39
C ALA A 62 -7.34 -0.73 -0.14
N LEU A 63 -7.72 0.53 -0.29
CA LEU A 63 -8.42 1.32 0.72
C LEU A 63 -9.85 1.55 0.27
N ARG A 64 -10.82 0.98 1.00
CA ARG A 64 -12.24 1.09 0.69
C ARG A 64 -12.96 1.97 1.70
N HIS A 65 -13.55 3.04 1.22
CA HIS A 65 -14.37 3.94 2.02
C HIS A 65 -15.75 3.34 2.32
N ALA A 66 -16.43 3.83 3.36
CA ALA A 66 -17.73 3.32 3.81
C ALA A 66 -18.85 3.46 2.75
N ASP A 67 -18.74 4.43 1.84
CA ASP A 67 -19.69 4.60 0.72
C ASP A 67 -19.43 3.67 -0.48
N GLY A 68 -18.43 2.79 -0.39
CA GLY A 68 -18.10 1.80 -1.40
C GLY A 68 -17.02 2.21 -2.40
N ARG A 69 -16.59 3.49 -2.41
CA ARG A 69 -15.45 3.93 -3.20
C ARG A 69 -14.17 3.21 -2.75
N THR A 70 -13.32 2.85 -3.71
CA THR A 70 -12.09 2.08 -3.44
C THR A 70 -10.94 2.69 -4.21
N LEU A 71 -9.79 2.81 -3.55
CA LEU A 71 -8.52 3.16 -4.18
C LEU A 71 -7.56 1.99 -4.07
N THR A 72 -6.97 1.61 -5.20
CA THR A 72 -6.03 0.49 -5.27
C THR A 72 -4.63 0.98 -5.60
N PHE A 73 -3.66 0.46 -4.88
CA PHE A 73 -2.25 0.78 -5.03
C PHE A 73 -1.41 -0.49 -5.07
N GLN A 74 -0.24 -0.41 -5.70
CA GLN A 74 0.77 -1.44 -5.71
C GLN A 74 2.04 -0.92 -5.05
N GLU A 75 2.68 -1.77 -4.24
CA GLU A 75 3.93 -1.43 -3.58
C GLU A 75 5.00 -1.08 -4.60
N ALA A 76 5.70 0.00 -4.33
CA ALA A 76 6.77 0.51 -5.16
C ALA A 76 8.08 -0.21 -4.80
N ASN A 77 8.23 -1.47 -5.21
CA ASN A 77 9.44 -2.26 -4.96
C ASN A 77 10.22 -2.60 -6.24
N HIS A 78 9.86 -1.98 -7.37
CA HIS A 78 10.37 -2.36 -8.70
C HIS A 78 11.57 -1.54 -9.19
N THR A 79 11.93 -0.44 -8.50
CA THR A 79 13.08 0.40 -8.89
C THR A 79 13.96 0.74 -7.69
N ASN A 80 15.25 0.96 -7.94
CA ASN A 80 16.20 1.38 -6.90
C ASN A 80 15.78 2.70 -6.22
N ASN A 81 15.15 3.62 -6.96
CA ASN A 81 14.68 4.89 -6.42
C ASN A 81 13.50 4.69 -5.46
N ASP A 82 12.60 3.75 -5.76
CA ASP A 82 11.49 3.44 -4.86
C ASP A 82 12.01 2.80 -3.56
N LEU A 83 12.99 1.89 -3.66
CA LEU A 83 13.66 1.31 -2.50
C LEU A 83 14.38 2.39 -1.67
N ALA A 84 15.07 3.31 -2.33
CA ALA A 84 15.73 4.45 -1.66
C ALA A 84 14.72 5.38 -0.98
N ALA A 85 13.54 5.61 -1.59
CA ALA A 85 12.49 6.44 -1.01
C ALA A 85 11.96 5.87 0.32
N GLN A 86 11.86 4.54 0.41
CA GLN A 86 11.28 3.78 1.52
C GLN A 86 12.27 3.45 2.64
N ALA A 87 13.57 3.54 2.35
CA ALA A 87 14.64 3.22 3.28
C ALA A 87 14.46 3.92 4.64
N ALA A 88 15.01 3.32 5.68
CA ALA A 88 15.03 3.89 7.03
C ALA A 88 15.60 5.32 7.04
N GLY A 89 14.81 6.30 7.49
CA GLY A 89 15.18 7.72 7.47
C GLY A 89 15.22 8.36 6.06
N GLY A 90 14.77 7.63 5.05
CA GLY A 90 14.72 8.06 3.66
C GLY A 90 13.67 9.15 3.40
N PRO A 91 13.55 9.59 2.13
CA PRO A 91 12.66 10.68 1.73
C PRO A 91 11.21 10.51 2.19
N LEU A 92 10.65 9.30 2.10
CA LEU A 92 9.27 9.07 2.52
C LEU A 92 9.11 9.22 4.04
N ALA A 93 10.04 8.67 4.83
CA ALA A 93 10.06 8.81 6.28
C ALA A 93 10.14 10.29 6.70
N GLN A 94 10.96 11.08 6.02
CA GLN A 94 11.08 12.53 6.24
C GLN A 94 9.78 13.26 5.90
N ILE A 95 9.15 12.96 4.77
CA ILE A 95 7.83 13.52 4.40
C ILE A 95 6.78 13.18 5.45
N MET A 96 6.82 11.97 6.00
CA MET A 96 5.94 11.52 7.09
C MET A 96 6.28 12.12 8.46
N GLY A 97 7.38 12.87 8.59
CA GLY A 97 7.81 13.50 9.84
C GLY A 97 8.37 12.51 10.86
N LEU A 98 8.89 11.37 10.40
CA LEU A 98 9.51 10.34 11.24
C LEU A 98 10.98 10.73 11.51
N GLN A 99 11.50 10.42 12.71
CA GLN A 99 12.77 10.97 13.20
C GLN A 99 13.89 9.94 13.36
N GLY A 100 13.77 8.73 12.80
CA GLY A 100 14.74 7.67 13.02
C GLY A 100 14.87 6.68 11.87
N GLN A 101 14.94 5.40 12.23
CA GLN A 101 15.12 4.28 11.33
C GLN A 101 13.81 3.60 10.94
N GLU A 102 12.70 4.32 11.03
CA GLU A 102 11.39 3.80 10.66
C GLU A 102 11.36 3.44 9.17
N SER A 103 11.02 2.18 8.88
CA SER A 103 10.75 1.75 7.51
C SER A 103 9.34 2.19 7.12
N THR A 104 9.22 2.78 5.95
CA THR A 104 7.94 3.18 5.37
C THR A 104 7.71 2.39 4.10
N THR A 105 6.45 2.24 3.70
CA THR A 105 6.12 1.57 2.44
C THR A 105 5.48 2.57 1.50
N LEU A 106 6.03 2.66 0.29
CA LEU A 106 5.55 3.52 -0.78
C LEU A 106 4.65 2.68 -1.69
N TYR A 107 3.50 3.23 -2.06
CA TYR A 107 2.61 2.60 -3.03
C TYR A 107 2.23 3.59 -4.14
N TYR A 108 2.17 3.10 -5.38
CA TYR A 108 1.65 3.83 -6.53
C TYR A 108 0.25 3.35 -6.90
N PRO A 109 -0.64 4.23 -7.38
CA PRO A 109 -1.97 3.83 -7.81
C PRO A 109 -1.89 2.85 -8.98
N VAL A 110 -2.73 1.81 -8.96
CA VAL A 110 -2.87 0.90 -10.10
C VAL A 110 -3.48 1.67 -11.28
N GLY A 111 -3.05 1.37 -12.51
CA GLY A 111 -3.46 2.12 -13.70
C GLY A 111 -4.97 2.30 -13.82
N GLY A 112 -5.42 3.53 -14.08
CA GLY A 112 -6.83 3.90 -14.23
C GLY A 112 -7.50 4.46 -12.96
N GLU A 113 -6.93 4.24 -11.77
CA GLU A 113 -7.47 4.75 -10.50
C GLU A 113 -7.52 6.29 -10.46
N ARG A 114 -6.44 6.96 -10.88
CA ARG A 114 -6.40 8.43 -10.96
C ARG A 114 -7.33 9.02 -12.03
N SER A 115 -7.71 8.23 -13.02
CA SER A 115 -8.66 8.64 -14.07
C SER A 115 -10.11 8.49 -13.61
N ASN A 116 -10.35 7.80 -12.50
CA ASN A 116 -11.67 7.58 -11.94
C ASN A 116 -11.93 8.51 -10.75
N ALA A 117 -12.23 9.78 -11.04
CA ALA A 117 -12.52 10.79 -10.02
C ALA A 117 -13.67 10.38 -9.06
N SER A 118 -14.56 9.49 -9.49
CA SER A 118 -15.66 8.99 -8.66
C SER A 118 -15.24 7.96 -7.61
N ALA A 119 -14.08 7.32 -7.77
CA ALA A 119 -13.52 6.35 -6.82
C ALA A 119 -12.62 7.00 -5.75
N VAL A 120 -12.16 8.22 -6.00
CA VAL A 120 -11.27 8.94 -5.09
C VAL A 120 -12.04 9.52 -3.92
N PHE A 121 -11.52 9.32 -2.70
CA PHE A 121 -12.10 9.87 -1.47
C PHE A 121 -11.12 10.68 -0.61
N PHE A 122 -9.86 10.87 -1.03
CA PHE A 122 -8.93 11.84 -0.46
C PHE A 122 -8.01 12.45 -1.52
N CYS A 123 -7.34 13.55 -1.20
CA CYS A 123 -6.49 14.33 -2.12
C CYS A 123 -7.24 15.00 -3.29
N GLY A 124 -8.53 15.33 -3.10
CA GLY A 124 -9.36 15.97 -4.13
C GLY A 124 -9.74 15.00 -5.27
N PRO A 125 -10.28 15.49 -6.39
CA PRO A 125 -10.80 14.62 -7.46
C PRO A 125 -9.71 13.86 -8.23
N GLN A 126 -8.45 14.29 -8.14
CA GLN A 126 -7.32 13.69 -8.86
C GLN A 126 -6.72 12.49 -8.12
N GLY A 127 -7.01 12.36 -6.83
CA GLY A 127 -6.37 11.40 -5.93
C GLY A 127 -4.87 11.63 -5.74
N PRO A 128 -4.25 10.84 -4.85
CA PRO A 128 -2.81 10.84 -4.68
C PRO A 128 -2.10 10.27 -5.92
N ALA A 129 -0.94 10.81 -6.27
CA ALA A 129 0.02 10.21 -7.18
C ALA A 129 0.76 9.02 -6.58
N ALA A 130 0.94 9.02 -5.26
CA ALA A 130 1.52 7.95 -4.48
C ALA A 130 1.05 8.08 -3.03
N ILE A 131 1.11 7.00 -2.27
CA ILE A 131 0.86 7.04 -0.83
C ILE A 131 2.03 6.42 -0.07
N GLY A 132 2.39 7.03 1.04
CA GLY A 132 3.22 6.40 2.06
C GLY A 132 2.36 5.77 3.12
N ARG A 133 2.79 4.62 3.63
CA ARG A 133 2.18 3.89 4.75
C ARG A 133 3.24 3.62 5.81
N TYR A 134 2.86 3.80 7.07
CA TYR A 134 3.69 3.47 8.22
C TYR A 134 2.82 2.93 9.35
N ASP A 135 3.13 1.73 9.84
CA ASP A 135 2.53 1.19 11.07
C ASP A 135 3.39 1.61 12.25
N ALA A 136 2.87 2.51 13.09
CA ALA A 136 3.59 3.02 14.25
C ALA A 136 3.55 2.02 15.44
N PRO A 137 4.54 2.06 16.34
CA PRO A 137 4.59 1.18 17.52
C PRO A 137 3.41 1.34 18.49
N ASP A 138 2.72 2.48 18.43
CA ASP A 138 1.52 2.78 19.23
C ASP A 138 0.23 2.13 18.66
N GLY A 139 0.35 1.35 17.58
CA GLY A 139 -0.76 0.69 16.90
C GLY A 139 -1.51 1.58 15.91
N THR A 140 -1.04 2.80 15.66
CA THR A 140 -1.60 3.72 14.66
C THR A 140 -1.01 3.42 13.29
N THR A 141 -1.86 3.23 12.27
CA THR A 141 -1.44 3.23 10.87
C THR A 141 -1.52 4.65 10.32
N ARG A 142 -0.41 5.16 9.82
CA ARG A 142 -0.30 6.50 9.21
C ARG A 142 -0.23 6.37 7.71
N PHE A 143 -0.99 7.20 7.01
CA PHE A 143 -0.88 7.40 5.58
C PHE A 143 -0.52 8.84 5.25
N VAL A 144 0.33 9.02 4.25
CA VAL A 144 0.54 10.32 3.60
C VAL A 144 0.16 10.20 2.13
N GLY A 145 -0.70 11.10 1.65
CA GLY A 145 -1.03 11.22 0.24
C GLY A 145 -0.10 12.24 -0.43
N LEU A 146 0.50 11.86 -1.54
CA LEU A 146 1.43 12.68 -2.32
C LEU A 146 0.77 13.15 -3.61
N ARG A 147 0.93 14.42 -3.99
CA ARG A 147 0.41 14.99 -5.26
C ARG A 147 1.28 14.60 -6.45
N GLU A 148 2.56 14.37 -6.19
CA GLU A 148 3.58 13.97 -7.15
C GLU A 148 4.49 12.90 -6.54
N PRO A 149 5.06 12.00 -7.37
CA PRO A 149 6.05 11.02 -6.91
C PRO A 149 7.29 11.69 -6.31
N ILE A 150 8.01 10.96 -5.47
CA ILE A 150 9.33 11.39 -4.98
C ILE A 150 10.31 11.31 -6.16
N GLN A 151 10.93 12.44 -6.46
CA GLN A 151 11.87 12.56 -7.57
C GLN A 151 13.30 12.43 -7.07
N PHE A 152 14.16 11.86 -7.90
CA PHE A 152 15.57 11.67 -7.61
C PHE A 152 16.41 12.26 -8.74
N GLU A 153 17.56 12.81 -8.38
CA GLU A 153 18.58 13.25 -9.32
C GLU A 153 19.90 12.54 -9.06
N THR A 154 20.66 12.31 -10.13
CA THR A 154 22.05 11.87 -10.03
C THR A 154 22.93 13.11 -10.01
N ARG A 155 23.61 13.33 -8.90
CA ARG A 155 24.58 14.42 -8.73
C ARG A 155 25.81 14.21 -9.64
N PRO A 156 26.60 15.26 -9.91
CA PRO A 156 27.82 15.14 -10.71
C PRO A 156 28.86 14.15 -10.18
N ASP A 157 28.82 13.81 -8.89
CA ASP A 157 29.67 12.81 -8.24
C ASP A 157 29.15 11.37 -8.38
N GLY A 158 28.03 11.18 -9.09
CA GLY A 158 27.37 9.89 -9.31
C GLY A 158 26.45 9.45 -8.17
N GLN A 159 26.30 10.23 -7.11
CA GLN A 159 25.37 9.93 -6.02
C GLN A 159 23.92 10.20 -6.44
N VAL A 160 23.02 9.29 -6.09
CA VAL A 160 21.58 9.50 -6.27
C VAL A 160 21.03 10.13 -5.00
N GLU A 161 20.34 11.26 -5.13
CA GLU A 161 19.68 11.93 -4.02
C GLU A 161 18.23 12.28 -4.40
N ALA A 162 17.33 12.22 -3.42
CA ALA A 162 15.98 12.73 -3.62
C ALA A 162 16.00 14.25 -3.73
N LEU A 163 15.26 14.76 -4.71
CA LEU A 163 15.01 16.20 -4.80
C LEU A 163 14.25 16.67 -3.54
N PRO A 164 14.55 17.89 -3.04
CA PRO A 164 13.82 18.45 -1.91
C PRO A 164 12.30 18.41 -2.15
N TYR A 165 11.60 17.72 -1.25
CA TYR A 165 10.15 17.56 -1.38
C TYR A 165 9.43 18.77 -0.77
N SER A 166 8.57 19.43 -1.55
CA SER A 166 7.77 20.54 -1.03
C SER A 166 6.69 20.01 -0.06
N PRO A 167 6.49 20.64 1.11
CA PRO A 167 5.34 20.34 1.96
C PRO A 167 3.99 20.45 1.24
N ASP A 168 3.88 21.33 0.23
CA ASP A 168 2.66 21.54 -0.57
C ASP A 168 2.34 20.35 -1.50
N ALA A 169 3.34 19.50 -1.76
CA ALA A 169 3.17 18.27 -2.51
C ALA A 169 2.51 17.16 -1.66
N VAL A 170 2.33 17.36 -0.35
CA VAL A 170 1.50 16.48 0.49
C VAL A 170 0.03 16.93 0.41
N CYS A 171 -0.86 16.06 -0.05
CA CYS A 171 -2.29 16.35 -0.16
C CYS A 171 -3.14 15.78 0.98
N ALA A 172 -2.62 14.82 1.75
CA ALA A 172 -3.31 14.26 2.90
C ALA A 172 -2.31 13.72 3.92
N ARG A 173 -2.64 13.84 5.21
CA ARG A 173 -2.01 13.12 6.31
C ARG A 173 -3.14 12.49 7.10
N LEU A 174 -3.18 11.16 7.12
CA LEU A 174 -4.27 10.39 7.70
C LEU A 174 -3.70 9.49 8.79
N HIS A 175 -4.38 9.42 9.92
CA HIS A 175 -4.01 8.57 11.04
C HIS A 175 -5.19 7.68 11.40
N PHE A 176 -4.95 6.39 11.52
CA PHE A 176 -5.97 5.41 11.86
C PHE A 176 -5.51 4.52 12.99
N ARG A 177 -6.46 4.01 13.77
CA ARG A 177 -6.27 2.87 14.66
C ARG A 177 -6.92 1.65 14.02
N ARG A 178 -6.38 0.46 14.29
CA ARG A 178 -7.07 -0.79 13.95
C ARG A 178 -8.30 -0.94 14.84
N GLY A 179 -9.44 -1.18 14.22
CA GLY A 179 -10.73 -1.47 14.86
C GLY A 179 -11.00 -2.95 15.08
#